data_AF-A0A8J6QNS7-F1
#
_entry.id   AF-A0A8J6QNS7-F1
#
_cell.length_a   1.000
_cell.length_b   1.000
_cell.length_c   1.000
_cell.angle_alpha   90.00
_cell.angle_beta   90.00
_cell.angle_gamma   90.00
#
_symmetry.space_group_name_H-M   'P 1'
#
loop_
_entity.id
_entity.type
_entity.pdbx_description
1 polymer ?
#
loop_
_entity_poly.entity_id
_entity_poly.type
_entity_poly.pdbx_seq_one_letter_code
_entity_poly.pdbx_strand_id
1 'polypeptide(L)'
;MEKYYAHSGHNPDKSDWQGLEEHLLGVAELAEEFASVFDAGEWGRMAGLLHDAGKATAAFQRRLEGSPERVDHSTFGARLAQEFGGRLGLLISYIIAGHHGGLPDGGLQERELHYRLKYGKVPEDAELIPVVDNKRDLLPPFRLNSKDPVGFSLTFFARMIFSCLVDADFLDTEAFCDPEKNADRPVVISGQMSELKKKLDDHLVDLVKGAAPTSVNQYRHEILTQCRIKADLPPQIFSLTVPTGGGKTLSSLIFALDHAAATPPRTNSST
;
A
#
# COMPACT_ATOMS: atom_id res chain seq x y z
N MET A 1 -31.56 -7.64 -2.92
CA MET A 1 -30.31 -7.84 -2.16
C MET A 1 -30.34 -6.93 -0.96
N GLU A 2 -29.85 -7.43 0.16
CA GLU A 2 -29.65 -6.62 1.36
C GLU A 2 -28.51 -5.62 1.08
N LYS A 3 -28.64 -4.37 1.56
CA LYS A 3 -27.62 -3.33 1.33
C LYS A 3 -26.63 -3.36 2.48
N TYR A 4 -25.39 -3.76 2.20
CA TYR A 4 -24.28 -3.72 3.15
C TYR A 4 -23.52 -2.40 3.06
N TYR A 5 -22.96 -1.97 4.19
CA TYR A 5 -22.15 -0.76 4.29
C TYR A 5 -20.71 -1.10 4.72
N ALA A 6 -19.75 -0.31 4.24
CA ALA A 6 -18.35 -0.40 4.62
C ALA A 6 -18.02 0.50 5.82
N HIS A 7 -18.61 1.71 5.85
CA HIS A 7 -18.36 2.75 6.84
C HIS A 7 -19.68 3.40 7.28
N SER A 8 -19.74 3.76 8.56
CA SER A 8 -20.88 4.46 9.16
C SER A 8 -20.80 5.96 8.87
N GLY A 9 -21.91 6.56 8.46
CA GLY A 9 -22.13 7.99 8.46
C GLY A 9 -22.73 8.49 9.79
N HIS A 10 -23.29 9.69 9.76
CA HIS A 10 -23.90 10.38 10.90
C HIS A 10 -25.42 10.21 10.96
N ASN A 11 -26.08 9.93 9.84
CA ASN A 11 -27.54 9.88 9.80
C ASN A 11 -28.08 8.52 10.28
N PRO A 12 -29.10 8.51 11.17
CA PRO A 12 -29.71 7.28 11.67
C PRO A 12 -30.43 6.43 10.60
N ASP A 13 -30.86 7.05 9.51
CA ASP A 13 -31.50 6.35 8.37
C ASP A 13 -30.48 5.74 7.39
N LYS A 14 -29.18 5.88 7.69
CA LYS A 14 -28.05 5.40 6.90
C LYS A 14 -27.96 6.02 5.51
N SER A 15 -28.60 7.17 5.27
CA SER A 15 -28.60 7.83 3.96
C SER A 15 -27.21 8.29 3.53
N ASP A 16 -26.34 8.55 4.51
CA ASP A 16 -24.97 9.04 4.35
C ASP A 16 -23.91 7.98 4.66
N TRP A 17 -24.30 6.71 4.79
CA TRP A 17 -23.36 5.60 5.00
C TRP A 17 -22.79 5.14 3.66
N GLN A 18 -21.49 4.84 3.62
CA GLN A 18 -20.84 4.35 2.41
C GLN A 18 -21.25 2.90 2.11
N GLY A 19 -21.74 2.65 0.90
CA GLY A 19 -22.06 1.30 0.47
C GLY A 19 -20.82 0.41 0.44
N LEU A 20 -20.96 -0.86 0.82
CA LEU A 20 -19.84 -1.80 0.75
C LEU A 20 -19.37 -2.02 -0.69
N GLU A 21 -20.30 -2.12 -1.64
CA GLU A 21 -19.98 -2.24 -3.07
C GLU A 21 -19.25 -0.99 -3.60
N GLU A 22 -19.71 0.20 -3.20
CA GLU A 22 -19.08 1.48 -3.54
C GLU A 22 -17.63 1.54 -3.05
N HIS A 23 -17.41 1.23 -1.76
CA HIS A 23 -16.08 1.20 -1.17
C HIS A 23 -15.16 0.18 -1.85
N LEU A 24 -15.62 -1.06 -2.05
CA LEU A 24 -14.80 -2.09 -2.70
C LEU A 24 -14.40 -1.71 -4.13
N LEU A 25 -15.29 -1.04 -4.87
CA LEU A 25 -14.99 -0.52 -6.21
C LEU A 25 -13.99 0.63 -6.17
N GLY A 26 -14.19 1.63 -5.31
CA GLY A 26 -13.28 2.78 -5.17
C GLY A 26 -11.87 2.36 -4.78
N VAL A 27 -11.74 1.46 -3.78
CA VAL A 27 -10.45 0.89 -3.39
C VAL A 27 -9.83 0.06 -4.51
N ALA A 28 -10.63 -0.73 -5.23
CA ALA A 28 -10.12 -1.53 -6.34
C ALA A 28 -9.59 -0.68 -7.50
N GLU A 29 -10.28 0.40 -7.85
CA GLU A 29 -9.87 1.33 -8.92
C GLU A 29 -8.55 2.04 -8.56
N LEU A 30 -8.44 2.59 -7.33
CA LEU A 30 -7.21 3.22 -6.86
C LEU A 30 -6.05 2.23 -6.76
N ALA A 31 -6.28 1.06 -6.19
CA ALA A 31 -5.24 0.03 -6.06
C ALA A 31 -4.78 -0.48 -7.44
N GLU A 32 -5.70 -0.60 -8.40
CA GLU A 32 -5.39 -0.91 -9.80
C GLU A 32 -4.52 0.17 -10.45
N GLU A 33 -4.85 1.45 -10.28
CA GLU A 33 -4.07 2.57 -10.79
C GLU A 33 -2.63 2.54 -10.23
N PHE A 34 -2.50 2.42 -8.90
CA PHE A 34 -1.19 2.38 -8.24
C PHE A 34 -0.36 1.18 -8.68
N ALA A 35 -0.99 0.02 -8.84
CA ALA A 35 -0.30 -1.21 -9.24
C ALA A 35 0.03 -1.24 -10.74
N SER A 36 -0.70 -0.50 -11.58
CA SER A 36 -0.48 -0.42 -13.02
C SER A 36 0.87 0.20 -13.39
N VAL A 37 1.45 1.03 -12.51
CA VAL A 37 2.79 1.63 -12.70
C VAL A 37 3.89 0.57 -12.80
N PHE A 38 3.65 -0.65 -12.29
CA PHE A 38 4.56 -1.80 -12.39
C PHE A 38 3.86 -3.04 -12.97
N ASP A 39 2.91 -2.80 -13.90
CA ASP A 39 2.21 -3.82 -14.69
C ASP A 39 1.40 -4.84 -13.85
N ALA A 40 0.97 -4.44 -12.64
CA ALA A 40 0.26 -5.31 -11.70
C ALA A 40 -1.16 -4.83 -11.39
N GLY A 41 -1.78 -4.05 -12.28
CA GLY A 41 -3.13 -3.48 -12.07
C GLY A 41 -4.16 -4.52 -11.62
N GLU A 42 -4.19 -5.69 -12.26
CA GLU A 42 -5.13 -6.77 -11.90
C GLU A 42 -4.96 -7.30 -10.47
N TRP A 43 -3.73 -7.28 -9.95
CA TRP A 43 -3.45 -7.66 -8.56
C TRP A 43 -3.97 -6.61 -7.59
N GLY A 44 -3.75 -5.34 -7.88
CA GLY A 44 -4.29 -4.22 -7.10
C GLY A 44 -5.82 -4.26 -7.07
N ARG A 45 -6.44 -4.41 -8.25
CA ARG A 45 -7.90 -4.53 -8.39
C ARG A 45 -8.46 -5.69 -7.58
N MET A 46 -7.88 -6.89 -7.69
CA MET A 46 -8.33 -8.06 -6.94
C MET A 46 -8.16 -7.85 -5.43
N ALA A 47 -7.04 -7.29 -5.00
CA ALA A 47 -6.82 -6.99 -3.59
C ALA A 47 -7.90 -6.02 -3.06
N GLY A 48 -8.20 -4.94 -3.80
CA GLY A 48 -9.23 -3.96 -3.42
C GLY A 48 -10.64 -4.56 -3.36
N LEU A 49 -11.04 -5.36 -4.34
CA LEU A 49 -12.36 -5.99 -4.36
C LEU A 49 -12.58 -7.00 -3.21
N LEU A 50 -11.50 -7.64 -2.75
CA LEU A 50 -11.60 -8.75 -1.80
C LEU A 50 -11.32 -8.33 -0.36
N HIS A 51 -10.58 -7.24 -0.10
CA HIS A 51 -10.01 -6.98 1.23
C HIS A 51 -11.05 -6.91 2.36
N ASP A 52 -12.21 -6.34 2.03
CA ASP A 52 -13.31 -6.07 2.96
C ASP A 52 -14.57 -6.88 2.67
N ALA A 53 -14.48 -7.92 1.81
CA ALA A 53 -15.63 -8.75 1.46
C ALA A 53 -16.35 -9.33 2.70
N GLY A 54 -15.63 -9.58 3.81
CA GLY A 54 -16.24 -10.10 5.05
C GLY A 54 -17.08 -9.10 5.84
N LYS A 55 -17.16 -7.84 5.39
CA LYS A 55 -18.09 -6.84 5.94
C LYS A 55 -19.56 -7.13 5.58
N ALA A 56 -19.80 -7.97 4.57
CA ALA A 56 -21.12 -8.46 4.20
C ALA A 56 -21.63 -9.56 5.16
N THR A 57 -21.72 -9.21 6.45
CA THR A 57 -22.20 -10.08 7.53
C THR A 57 -23.06 -9.26 8.50
N ALA A 58 -24.08 -9.86 9.10
CA ALA A 58 -24.93 -9.17 10.07
C ALA A 58 -24.12 -8.70 11.30
N ALA A 59 -23.11 -9.47 11.71
CA ALA A 59 -22.22 -9.10 12.80
C ALA A 59 -21.45 -7.80 12.50
N PHE A 60 -20.89 -7.66 11.29
CA PHE A 60 -20.19 -6.44 10.91
C PHE A 60 -21.14 -5.25 10.78
N GLN A 61 -22.34 -5.44 10.22
CA GLN A 61 -23.32 -4.34 10.11
C GLN A 61 -23.77 -3.83 11.49
N ARG A 62 -23.99 -4.70 12.48
CA ARG A 62 -24.26 -4.27 13.87
C ARG A 62 -23.07 -3.53 14.50
N ARG A 63 -21.84 -3.87 14.13
CA ARG A 63 -20.64 -3.15 14.60
C ARG A 63 -20.63 -1.70 14.09
N LEU A 64 -21.00 -1.47 12.83
CA LEU A 64 -21.16 -0.11 12.29
C LEU A 64 -22.27 0.68 13.02
N GLU A 65 -23.27 -0.01 13.57
CA GLU A 65 -24.33 0.57 14.40
C GLU A 65 -23.91 0.79 15.87
N GLY A 66 -22.66 0.53 16.24
CA GLY A 66 -22.11 0.78 17.57
C GLY A 66 -22.01 -0.44 18.49
N SER A 67 -22.26 -1.66 18.00
CA SER A 67 -21.98 -2.88 18.77
C SER A 67 -20.48 -2.99 19.09
N PRO A 68 -20.10 -3.39 20.33
CA PRO A 68 -18.70 -3.59 20.72
C PRO A 68 -18.10 -4.91 20.17
N GLU A 69 -18.88 -5.67 19.41
CA GLU A 69 -18.48 -6.95 18.83
C GLU A 69 -17.22 -6.79 17.95
N ARG A 70 -16.21 -7.64 18.20
CA ARG A 70 -15.03 -7.72 17.34
C ARG A 70 -15.30 -8.72 16.24
N VAL A 71 -15.32 -8.24 15.00
CA VAL A 71 -15.56 -9.05 13.81
C VAL A 71 -14.30 -9.08 12.97
N ASP A 72 -13.82 -10.29 12.65
CA ASP A 72 -12.76 -10.48 11.66
C ASP A 72 -13.40 -10.49 10.26
N HIS A 73 -13.31 -9.36 9.57
CA HIS A 73 -13.84 -9.20 8.22
C HIS A 73 -12.81 -9.56 7.12
N SER A 74 -11.53 -9.71 7.49
CA SER A 74 -10.45 -9.93 6.52
C SER A 74 -10.27 -11.40 6.13
N THR A 75 -10.56 -12.34 7.04
CA THR A 75 -10.34 -13.77 6.77
C THR A 75 -11.24 -14.30 5.64
N PHE A 76 -12.46 -13.79 5.48
CA PHE A 76 -13.33 -14.19 4.36
C PHE A 76 -12.72 -13.83 3.00
N GLY A 77 -12.35 -12.56 2.82
CA GLY A 77 -11.67 -12.08 1.62
C GLY A 77 -10.36 -12.82 1.34
N ALA A 78 -9.57 -13.09 2.39
CA ALA A 78 -8.32 -13.84 2.25
C ALA A 78 -8.55 -15.29 1.77
N ARG A 79 -9.66 -15.94 2.13
CA ARG A 79 -10.05 -17.26 1.60
C ARG A 79 -10.48 -17.18 0.15
N LEU A 80 -11.32 -16.20 -0.19
CA LEU A 80 -11.74 -15.96 -1.59
C LEU A 80 -10.54 -15.74 -2.51
N ALA A 81 -9.50 -15.04 -2.04
CA ALA A 81 -8.28 -14.86 -2.81
C ALA A 81 -7.59 -16.18 -3.20
N GLN A 82 -7.63 -17.21 -2.36
CA GLN A 82 -7.09 -18.53 -2.73
C GLN A 82 -7.93 -19.22 -3.80
N GLU A 83 -9.25 -19.04 -3.75
CA GLU A 83 -10.16 -19.61 -4.74
C GLU A 83 -10.04 -18.88 -6.08
N PHE A 84 -9.93 -17.55 -6.05
CA PHE A 84 -10.06 -16.70 -7.23
C PHE A 84 -8.72 -16.41 -7.92
N GLY A 85 -7.63 -16.34 -7.16
CA GLY A 85 -6.29 -16.00 -7.66
C GLY A 85 -5.40 -17.20 -8.02
N GLY A 86 -5.98 -18.40 -8.07
CA GLY A 86 -5.27 -19.62 -8.46
C GLY A 86 -4.01 -19.91 -7.62
N ARG A 87 -2.92 -20.33 -8.26
CA ARG A 87 -1.67 -20.73 -7.57
C ARG A 87 -1.01 -19.63 -6.75
N LEU A 88 -1.26 -18.37 -7.09
CA LEU A 88 -0.68 -17.22 -6.40
C LEU A 88 -1.68 -16.50 -5.49
N GLY A 89 -2.92 -17.00 -5.38
CA GLY A 89 -3.93 -16.47 -4.49
C GLY A 89 -3.48 -16.38 -3.04
N LEU A 90 -2.56 -17.26 -2.61
CA LEU A 90 -1.95 -17.21 -1.27
C LEU A 90 -1.22 -15.88 -0.99
N LEU A 91 -0.58 -15.26 -2.00
CA LEU A 91 0.07 -13.96 -1.82
C LEU A 91 -0.95 -12.85 -1.55
N ILE A 92 -2.09 -12.89 -2.25
CA ILE A 92 -3.20 -11.97 -2.00
C ILE A 92 -3.84 -12.23 -0.64
N SER A 93 -3.93 -13.50 -0.20
CA SER A 93 -4.38 -13.82 1.15
C SER A 93 -3.51 -13.14 2.22
N TYR A 94 -2.18 -13.06 2.06
CA TYR A 94 -1.31 -12.31 2.98
C TYR A 94 -1.67 -10.82 2.99
N ILE A 95 -1.86 -10.24 1.80
CA ILE A 95 -2.18 -8.82 1.61
C ILE A 95 -3.50 -8.48 2.30
N ILE A 96 -4.57 -9.23 2.00
CA ILE A 96 -5.90 -9.03 2.58
C ILE A 96 -5.89 -9.30 4.09
N ALA A 97 -5.28 -10.39 4.55
CA ALA A 97 -5.27 -10.70 5.98
C ALA A 97 -4.55 -9.63 6.82
N GLY A 98 -3.65 -8.86 6.20
CA GLY A 98 -2.82 -7.86 6.86
C GLY A 98 -3.28 -6.41 6.73
N HIS A 99 -4.31 -6.08 5.95
CA HIS A 99 -4.57 -4.68 5.53
C HIS A 99 -4.78 -3.68 6.69
N HIS A 100 -5.22 -4.12 7.88
CA HIS A 100 -5.29 -3.27 9.08
C HIS A 100 -4.16 -3.48 10.10
N GLY A 101 -3.42 -4.58 10.03
CA GLY A 101 -2.50 -5.02 11.09
C GLY A 101 -1.03 -5.18 10.67
N GLY A 102 -0.74 -4.97 9.38
CA GLY A 102 0.52 -5.38 8.75
C GLY A 102 0.47 -6.83 8.26
N LEU A 103 1.37 -7.16 7.32
CA LEU A 103 1.47 -8.49 6.75
C LEU A 103 1.74 -9.55 7.84
N PRO A 104 0.89 -10.58 7.97
CA PRO A 104 1.09 -11.62 8.97
C PRO A 104 2.26 -12.54 8.58
N ASP A 105 2.86 -13.18 9.58
CA ASP A 105 3.74 -14.31 9.35
C ASP A 105 2.98 -15.53 8.82
N GLY A 106 3.70 -16.41 8.13
CA GLY A 106 3.20 -17.70 7.72
C GLY A 106 3.41 -18.75 8.80
N GLY A 107 2.36 -19.50 9.15
CA GLY A 107 2.47 -20.66 10.02
C GLY A 107 1.13 -21.11 10.60
N LEU A 108 1.19 -21.87 11.70
CA LEU A 108 0.06 -22.56 12.33
C LEU A 108 -0.34 -21.98 13.70
N GLN A 109 0.12 -20.79 14.05
CA GLN A 109 -0.35 -20.07 15.23
C GLN A 109 -1.55 -19.18 14.88
N GLU A 110 -2.40 -18.86 15.87
CA GLU A 110 -3.70 -18.19 15.63
C GLU A 110 -3.64 -16.90 14.79
N ARG A 111 -2.56 -16.12 14.92
CA ARG A 111 -2.37 -14.85 14.21
C ARG A 111 -1.72 -15.00 12.83
N GLU A 112 -1.16 -16.16 12.53
CA GLU A 112 -0.44 -16.45 11.30
C GLU A 112 -1.41 -16.85 10.18
N LEU A 113 -1.02 -16.59 8.92
CA LEU A 113 -1.95 -16.71 7.80
C LEU A 113 -2.54 -18.12 7.65
N HIS A 114 -1.71 -19.17 7.65
CA HIS A 114 -2.22 -20.52 7.34
C HIS A 114 -3.20 -21.03 8.41
N TYR A 115 -3.01 -20.64 9.68
CA TYR A 115 -4.01 -20.92 10.72
C TYR A 115 -5.32 -20.19 10.43
N ARG A 116 -5.26 -18.88 10.16
CA ARG A 116 -6.46 -18.07 9.87
C ARG A 116 -7.24 -18.61 8.68
N LEU A 117 -6.54 -18.95 7.59
CA LEU A 117 -7.17 -19.55 6.41
C LEU A 117 -7.83 -20.88 6.73
N LYS A 118 -7.20 -21.75 7.53
CA LYS A 118 -7.71 -23.09 7.82
C LYS A 118 -8.77 -23.14 8.94
N TYR A 119 -8.58 -22.38 10.00
CA TYR A 119 -9.34 -22.47 11.25
C TYR A 119 -10.04 -21.16 11.65
N GLY A 120 -9.74 -20.05 10.98
CA GLY A 120 -10.41 -18.78 11.23
C GLY A 120 -11.92 -18.91 11.05
N LYS A 121 -12.67 -18.35 11.99
CA LYS A 121 -14.13 -18.37 11.94
C LYS A 121 -14.60 -17.27 11.00
N VAL A 122 -15.23 -17.68 9.91
CA VAL A 122 -15.99 -16.78 9.04
C VAL A 122 -17.46 -16.97 9.41
N PRO A 123 -18.23 -15.89 9.65
CA PRO A 123 -19.66 -15.99 9.91
C PRO A 123 -20.40 -16.76 8.80
N GLU A 124 -21.37 -17.60 9.18
CA GLU A 124 -22.12 -18.42 8.21
C GLU A 124 -23.00 -17.60 7.27
N ASP A 125 -23.33 -16.37 7.66
CA ASP A 125 -24.10 -15.39 6.91
C ASP A 125 -23.22 -14.48 6.03
N ALA A 126 -21.94 -14.79 5.85
CA ALA A 126 -21.07 -14.05 4.94
C ALA A 126 -21.54 -14.21 3.48
N GLU A 127 -21.97 -13.11 2.86
CA GLU A 127 -22.46 -13.09 1.48
C GLU A 127 -21.36 -12.70 0.49
N LEU A 128 -21.31 -13.40 -0.65
CA LEU A 128 -20.50 -12.98 -1.79
C LEU A 128 -21.28 -11.94 -2.61
N ILE A 129 -20.93 -10.67 -2.44
CA ILE A 129 -21.52 -9.55 -3.21
C ILE A 129 -21.09 -9.68 -4.68
N PRO A 130 -21.96 -9.39 -5.68
CA PRO A 130 -21.65 -9.61 -7.10
C PRO A 130 -20.34 -9.01 -7.59
N VAL A 131 -19.95 -7.83 -7.08
CA VAL A 131 -18.70 -7.17 -7.48
C VAL A 131 -17.43 -7.93 -7.06
N VAL A 132 -17.56 -8.78 -6.06
CA VAL A 132 -16.47 -9.59 -5.48
C VAL A 132 -16.21 -10.83 -6.35
N ASP A 133 -17.18 -11.29 -7.14
CA ASP A 133 -17.02 -12.43 -8.06
C ASP A 133 -16.17 -12.06 -9.29
N ASN A 134 -14.86 -11.99 -9.08
CA ASN A 134 -13.88 -11.59 -10.08
C ASN A 134 -12.75 -12.64 -10.18
N LYS A 135 -13.13 -13.90 -10.43
CA LYS A 135 -12.17 -15.00 -10.67
C LYS A 135 -11.26 -14.66 -11.85
N ARG A 136 -9.94 -14.60 -11.60
CA ARG A 136 -8.91 -14.37 -12.63
C ARG A 136 -7.63 -15.11 -12.30
N ASP A 137 -7.07 -15.76 -13.30
CA ASP A 137 -5.73 -16.34 -13.19
C ASP A 137 -4.69 -15.22 -13.22
N LEU A 138 -4.17 -14.89 -12.04
CA LEU A 138 -3.16 -13.85 -11.91
C LEU A 138 -1.77 -14.37 -12.29
N LEU A 139 -1.12 -13.63 -13.17
CA LEU A 139 0.29 -13.82 -13.52
C LEU A 139 1.11 -12.67 -12.93
N PRO A 140 2.30 -12.95 -12.37
CA PRO A 140 3.19 -11.89 -11.92
C PRO A 140 3.76 -11.14 -13.14
N PRO A 141 3.96 -9.82 -13.08
CA PRO A 141 4.53 -9.03 -14.19
C PRO A 141 6.03 -9.27 -14.41
N PHE A 142 6.61 -10.26 -13.72
CA PHE A 142 8.02 -10.59 -13.77
C PHE A 142 8.22 -12.09 -13.92
N ARG A 143 9.35 -12.46 -14.53
CA ARG A 143 9.71 -13.86 -14.72
C ARG A 143 10.28 -14.42 -13.42
N LEU A 144 9.72 -15.54 -12.98
CA LEU A 144 10.31 -16.34 -11.92
C LEU A 144 11.38 -17.26 -12.53
N ASN A 145 12.64 -16.98 -12.22
CA ASN A 145 13.76 -17.84 -12.62
C ASN A 145 14.21 -18.67 -11.42
N SER A 146 14.42 -19.97 -11.62
CA SER A 146 14.85 -20.89 -10.55
C SER A 146 16.24 -20.58 -10.01
N LYS A 147 17.03 -19.76 -10.72
CA LYS A 147 18.35 -19.29 -10.28
C LYS A 147 18.29 -18.05 -9.38
N ASP A 148 17.17 -17.35 -9.38
CA ASP A 148 16.99 -16.14 -8.57
C ASP A 148 16.37 -16.49 -7.21
N PRO A 149 16.49 -15.61 -6.20
CA PRO A 149 15.81 -15.77 -4.92
C PRO A 149 14.28 -15.59 -5.06
N VAL A 150 13.60 -16.57 -5.66
CA VAL A 150 12.15 -16.53 -5.98
C VAL A 150 11.31 -16.10 -4.78
N GLY A 151 11.59 -16.64 -3.60
CA GLY A 151 10.88 -16.28 -2.37
C GLY A 151 11.00 -14.79 -2.05
N PHE A 152 12.18 -14.19 -2.23
CA PHE A 152 12.39 -12.76 -2.02
C PHE A 152 11.60 -11.93 -3.04
N SER A 153 11.63 -12.29 -4.33
CA SER A 153 10.89 -11.59 -5.37
C SER A 153 9.39 -11.59 -5.11
N LEU A 154 8.81 -12.73 -4.75
CA LEU A 154 7.38 -12.84 -4.42
C LEU A 154 7.02 -12.05 -3.16
N THR A 155 7.90 -12.11 -2.15
CA THR A 155 7.74 -11.40 -0.87
C THR A 155 7.81 -9.88 -1.03
N PHE A 156 8.68 -9.40 -1.92
CA PHE A 156 8.79 -7.99 -2.27
C PHE A 156 7.59 -7.53 -3.10
N PHE A 157 7.19 -8.32 -4.09
CA PHE A 157 6.01 -8.04 -4.90
C PHE A 157 4.73 -7.97 -4.05
N ALA A 158 4.52 -8.92 -3.13
CA ALA A 158 3.40 -8.90 -2.21
C ALA A 158 3.39 -7.62 -1.34
N ARG A 159 4.55 -7.12 -0.92
CA ARG A 159 4.67 -5.84 -0.20
C ARG A 159 4.32 -4.63 -1.06
N MET A 160 4.66 -4.65 -2.35
CA MET A 160 4.27 -3.58 -3.27
C MET A 160 2.75 -3.52 -3.42
N ILE A 161 2.10 -4.66 -3.68
CA ILE A 161 0.62 -4.71 -3.77
C ILE A 161 -0.03 -4.37 -2.43
N PHE A 162 0.54 -4.83 -1.31
CA PHE A 162 0.07 -4.44 0.03
C PHE A 162 0.10 -2.93 0.23
N SER A 163 1.19 -2.25 -0.19
CA SER A 163 1.29 -0.79 -0.14
C SER A 163 0.19 -0.13 -0.97
N CYS A 164 -0.02 -0.60 -2.21
CA CYS A 164 -1.09 -0.09 -3.07
C CYS A 164 -2.48 -0.23 -2.43
N LEU A 165 -2.78 -1.40 -1.85
CA LEU A 165 -4.07 -1.66 -1.19
C LEU A 165 -4.26 -0.74 0.01
N VAL A 166 -3.27 -0.65 0.90
CA VAL A 166 -3.39 0.16 2.13
C VAL A 166 -3.55 1.64 1.80
N ASP A 167 -2.79 2.16 0.83
CA ASP A 167 -2.93 3.55 0.40
C ASP A 167 -4.30 3.79 -0.24
N ALA A 168 -4.79 2.87 -1.08
CA ALA A 168 -6.11 2.96 -1.71
C ALA A 168 -7.26 2.93 -0.69
N ASP A 169 -7.24 1.99 0.27
CA ASP A 169 -8.22 1.87 1.35
C ASP A 169 -8.28 3.14 2.20
N PHE A 170 -7.11 3.68 2.55
CA PHE A 170 -7.04 4.92 3.32
C PHE A 170 -7.57 6.13 2.54
N LEU A 171 -7.24 6.25 1.25
CA LEU A 171 -7.69 7.36 0.41
C LEU A 171 -9.20 7.32 0.14
N ASP A 172 -9.77 6.14 -0.09
CA ASP A 172 -11.22 5.97 -0.26
C ASP A 172 -11.96 6.28 1.05
N THR A 173 -11.47 5.72 2.17
CA THR A 173 -12.01 6.01 3.51
C THR A 173 -11.94 7.51 3.83
N GLU A 174 -10.83 8.17 3.50
CA GLU A 174 -10.64 9.62 3.71
C GLU A 174 -11.58 10.43 2.82
N ALA A 175 -11.73 10.08 1.54
CA ALA A 175 -12.66 10.73 0.62
C ALA A 175 -14.10 10.67 1.13
N PHE A 176 -14.50 9.55 1.74
CA PHE A 176 -15.81 9.40 2.36
C PHE A 176 -15.93 10.17 3.70
N CYS A 177 -14.95 10.01 4.60
CA CYS A 177 -15.02 10.57 5.96
C CYS A 177 -14.82 12.09 6.02
N ASP A 178 -13.98 12.64 5.14
CA ASP A 178 -13.59 14.05 5.15
C ASP A 178 -13.45 14.58 3.71
N PRO A 179 -14.58 14.81 3.01
CA PRO A 179 -14.58 15.23 1.61
C PRO A 179 -13.90 16.58 1.41
N GLU A 180 -13.97 17.48 2.39
CA GLU A 180 -13.33 18.79 2.35
C GLU A 180 -11.80 18.68 2.40
N LYS A 181 -11.25 17.85 3.30
CA LYS A 181 -9.80 17.60 3.32
C LYS A 181 -9.30 16.86 2.09
N ASN A 182 -10.11 15.96 1.54
CA ASN A 182 -9.76 15.29 0.28
C ASN A 182 -9.69 16.30 -0.87
N ALA A 183 -10.67 17.21 -0.97
CA ALA A 183 -10.68 18.29 -1.97
C ALA A 183 -9.52 19.29 -1.80
N ASP A 184 -9.08 19.50 -0.55
CA ASP A 184 -7.94 20.36 -0.20
C ASP A 184 -6.58 19.67 -0.35
N ARG A 185 -6.52 18.37 -0.72
CA ARG A 185 -5.21 17.75 -1.00
C ARG A 185 -4.54 18.51 -2.13
N PRO A 186 -3.35 19.08 -1.92
CA PRO A 186 -2.64 19.76 -2.97
C PRO A 186 -2.32 18.72 -4.06
N VAL A 187 -2.98 18.84 -5.21
CA VAL A 187 -2.52 18.25 -6.47
C VAL A 187 -1.04 18.55 -6.56
N VAL A 188 -0.17 17.55 -6.73
CA VAL A 188 1.29 17.72 -6.77
C VAL A 188 1.61 18.92 -7.67
N ILE A 189 1.89 20.06 -7.05
CA ILE A 189 2.04 21.32 -7.77
C ILE A 189 3.41 21.24 -8.43
N SER A 190 3.47 21.54 -9.73
CA SER A 190 4.74 21.73 -10.44
C SER A 190 5.66 22.64 -9.61
N GLY A 191 6.76 22.09 -9.11
CA GLY A 191 7.72 22.80 -8.24
C GLY A 191 7.78 22.34 -6.78
N GLN A 192 6.86 21.48 -6.31
CA GLN A 192 6.86 20.97 -4.92
C GLN A 192 8.17 20.25 -4.57
N MET A 193 8.72 19.44 -5.49
CA MET A 193 10.00 18.76 -5.28
C MET A 193 11.16 19.74 -5.10
N SER A 194 11.17 20.84 -5.86
CA SER A 194 12.18 21.90 -5.73
C SER A 194 12.07 22.64 -4.41
N GLU A 195 10.86 22.88 -3.90
CA GLU A 195 10.64 23.51 -2.60
C GLU A 195 11.08 22.59 -1.45
N LEU A 196 10.72 21.31 -1.51
CA LEU A 196 11.16 20.30 -0.54
C LEU A 196 12.69 20.15 -0.55
N LYS A 197 13.29 20.12 -1.74
CA LYS A 197 14.75 20.14 -1.90
C LYS A 197 15.36 21.35 -1.22
N LYS A 198 14.83 22.55 -1.46
CA LYS A 198 15.33 23.78 -0.83
C LYS A 198 15.24 23.72 0.71
N LYS A 199 14.10 23.26 1.25
CA LYS A 199 13.93 23.09 2.71
C LYS A 199 14.97 22.13 3.30
N LEU A 200 15.25 21.03 2.59
CA LEU A 200 16.28 20.07 3.02
C LEU A 200 17.69 20.66 2.90
N ASP A 201 17.99 21.40 1.82
CA ASP A 201 19.27 22.09 1.64
C ASP A 201 19.53 23.09 2.77
N ASP A 202 18.53 23.92 3.10
CA ASP A 202 18.61 24.90 4.19
C ASP A 202 18.86 24.20 5.54
N HIS A 203 18.14 23.10 5.81
CA HIS A 203 18.35 22.28 7.01
C HIS A 203 19.76 21.69 7.10
N LEU A 204 20.29 21.17 5.98
CA LEU A 204 21.65 20.59 5.94
C LEU A 204 22.73 21.66 6.16
N VAL A 205 22.53 22.87 5.62
CA VAL A 205 23.43 24.00 5.87
C VAL A 205 23.46 24.33 7.37
N ASP A 206 22.30 24.44 8.00
CA ASP A 206 22.22 24.74 9.43
C ASP A 206 22.80 23.62 10.31
N LEU A 207 22.57 22.37 9.93
CA LEU A 207 23.14 21.21 10.62
C LEU A 207 24.68 21.21 10.61
N VAL A 208 25.29 21.67 9.52
CA VAL A 208 26.76 21.71 9.37
C VAL A 208 27.38 22.92 10.06
N LYS A 209 26.68 24.07 10.16
CA LYS A 209 27.22 25.30 10.79
C LYS A 209 27.76 25.10 12.21
N GLY A 210 27.17 24.20 12.99
CA GLY A 210 27.59 23.88 14.37
C GLY A 210 28.36 22.56 14.53
N ALA A 211 28.66 21.86 13.43
CA ALA A 211 29.23 20.52 13.50
C ALA A 211 30.75 20.54 13.66
N ALA A 212 31.27 19.82 14.64
CA ALA A 212 32.71 19.63 14.79
C ALA A 212 33.30 18.87 13.58
N PRO A 213 34.49 19.25 13.07
CA PRO A 213 35.12 18.62 11.90
C PRO A 213 35.76 17.27 12.26
N THR A 214 34.93 16.30 12.62
CA THR A 214 35.36 14.93 12.93
C THR A 214 35.54 14.11 11.65
N SER A 215 36.35 13.06 11.69
CA SER A 215 36.48 12.10 10.57
C SER A 215 35.13 11.51 10.14
N VAL A 216 34.23 11.26 11.09
CA VAL A 216 32.87 10.79 10.80
C VAL A 216 32.07 11.84 10.01
N ASN A 217 32.19 13.12 10.36
CA ASN A 217 31.50 14.19 9.63
C ASN A 217 32.09 14.43 8.23
N GLN A 218 33.39 14.18 8.04
CA GLN A 218 34.00 14.17 6.71
C GLN A 218 33.40 13.07 5.83
N TYR A 219 33.32 11.83 6.34
CA TYR A 219 32.67 10.74 5.58
C TYR A 219 31.19 11.00 5.32
N ARG A 220 30.44 11.56 6.28
CA ARG A 220 29.03 11.96 6.06
C ARG A 220 28.91 12.97 4.92
N HIS A 221 29.81 13.96 4.87
CA HIS A 221 29.83 14.95 3.80
C HIS A 221 30.18 14.34 2.44
N GLU A 222 31.14 13.40 2.40
CA GLU A 222 31.51 12.67 1.19
C GLU A 222 30.34 11.82 0.67
N ILE A 223 29.67 11.08 1.54
CA ILE A 223 28.48 10.28 1.21
C ILE A 223 27.37 11.18 0.65
N LEU A 224 27.08 12.28 1.32
CA LEU A 224 26.08 13.27 0.86
C LEU A 224 26.42 13.80 -0.53
N THR A 225 27.70 14.12 -0.77
CA THR A 225 28.19 14.61 -2.06
C THR A 225 28.05 13.57 -3.16
N GLN A 226 28.42 12.31 -2.87
CA GLN A 226 28.24 11.20 -3.81
C GLN A 226 26.76 10.97 -4.15
N CYS A 227 25.87 11.08 -3.16
CA CYS A 227 24.43 11.02 -3.38
C CYS A 227 23.96 12.12 -4.34
N ARG A 228 24.39 13.39 -4.16
CA ARG A 228 24.02 14.46 -5.10
C ARG A 228 24.55 14.21 -6.51
N ILE A 229 25.81 13.83 -6.66
CA ILE A 229 26.41 13.57 -7.98
C ILE A 229 25.67 12.45 -8.70
N LYS A 230 25.31 11.37 -8.00
CA LYS A 230 24.60 10.24 -8.59
C LYS A 230 23.13 10.54 -8.89
N ALA A 231 22.54 11.58 -8.31
CA ALA A 231 21.16 11.95 -8.55
C ALA A 231 20.92 12.42 -10.00
N ASP A 232 21.95 12.91 -10.68
CA ASP A 232 21.87 13.33 -12.10
C ASP A 232 21.93 12.15 -13.09
N LEU A 233 22.17 10.93 -12.62
CA LEU A 233 22.16 9.74 -13.47
C LEU A 233 20.72 9.41 -13.92
N PRO A 234 20.54 8.76 -15.09
CA PRO A 234 19.21 8.35 -15.54
C PRO A 234 18.55 7.37 -14.56
N PRO A 235 17.20 7.28 -14.53
CA PRO A 235 16.49 6.36 -13.62
C PRO A 235 16.94 4.91 -13.76
N GLN A 236 17.43 4.34 -12.66
CA GLN A 236 17.91 2.97 -12.57
C GLN A 236 17.86 2.48 -11.11
N ILE A 237 18.39 1.29 -10.85
CA ILE A 237 18.60 0.81 -9.47
C ILE A 237 19.89 1.43 -8.93
N PHE A 238 19.79 2.04 -7.74
CA PHE A 238 20.90 2.60 -7.00
C PHE A 238 21.07 1.88 -5.67
N SER A 239 22.32 1.66 -5.24
CA SER A 239 22.65 1.07 -3.96
C SER A 239 23.40 2.08 -3.09
N LEU A 240 22.96 2.27 -1.84
CA LEU A 240 23.63 3.10 -0.85
C LEU A 240 24.13 2.25 0.33
N THR A 241 25.39 1.86 0.28
CA THR A 241 26.04 1.07 1.35
C THR A 241 26.76 1.99 2.30
N VAL A 242 26.18 2.21 3.48
CA VAL A 242 26.71 3.15 4.49
C VAL A 242 26.53 2.54 5.89
N PRO A 243 27.53 2.58 6.78
CA PRO A 243 27.41 2.04 8.14
C PRO A 243 26.41 2.84 8.99
N THR A 244 26.01 2.30 10.14
CA THR A 244 25.16 3.01 11.10
C THR A 244 25.85 4.31 11.54
N GLY A 245 25.08 5.39 11.66
CA GLY A 245 25.63 6.71 11.94
C GLY A 245 26.27 7.43 10.75
N GLY A 246 26.41 6.80 9.57
CA GLY A 246 27.01 7.42 8.37
C GLY A 246 26.09 8.40 7.60
N GLY A 247 24.95 8.80 8.16
CA GLY A 247 24.08 9.80 7.52
C GLY A 247 23.17 9.27 6.40
N LYS A 248 22.84 7.97 6.42
CA LYS A 248 21.98 7.30 5.41
C LYS A 248 20.70 8.07 5.09
N THR A 249 19.92 8.42 6.13
CA THR A 249 18.57 8.99 5.97
C THR A 249 18.58 10.29 5.19
N LEU A 250 19.39 11.28 5.60
CA LEU A 250 19.45 12.57 4.93
C LEU A 250 20.11 12.45 3.54
N SER A 251 21.10 11.55 3.39
CA SER A 251 21.79 11.33 2.11
C SER A 251 20.89 10.64 1.08
N SER A 252 20.08 9.67 1.48
CA SER A 252 19.09 9.05 0.59
C SER A 252 17.96 10.00 0.24
N LEU A 253 17.52 10.84 1.18
CA LEU A 253 16.46 11.82 0.93
C LEU A 253 16.94 12.91 -0.04
N ILE A 254 18.16 13.43 0.10
CA ILE A 254 18.68 14.41 -0.85
C ILE A 254 18.84 13.79 -2.25
N PHE A 255 19.34 12.54 -2.32
CA PHE A 255 19.41 11.82 -3.60
C PHE A 255 18.03 11.75 -4.25
N ALA A 256 17.00 11.36 -3.48
CA ALA A 256 15.64 11.22 -4.01
C ALA A 256 15.06 12.54 -4.54
N LEU A 257 15.23 13.64 -3.80
CA LEU A 257 14.74 14.97 -4.20
C LEU A 257 15.52 15.54 -5.39
N ASP A 258 16.84 15.41 -5.40
CA ASP A 258 17.69 15.87 -6.50
C ASP A 258 17.37 15.05 -7.77
N HIS A 259 17.21 13.74 -7.64
CA HIS A 259 16.90 12.85 -8.77
C HIS A 259 15.49 13.08 -9.32
N ALA A 260 14.50 13.30 -8.44
CA ALA A 260 13.13 13.63 -8.84
C ALA A 260 13.04 15.02 -9.50
N ALA A 261 13.87 15.98 -9.10
CA ALA A 261 13.93 17.30 -9.72
C ALA A 261 14.63 17.27 -11.10
N ALA A 262 15.62 16.39 -11.28
CA ALA A 262 16.35 16.22 -12.54
C ALA A 262 15.61 15.33 -13.55
N THR A 263 14.73 14.44 -13.09
CA THR A 263 14.03 13.47 -13.92
C THR A 263 12.61 13.95 -14.23
N PRO A 264 12.23 14.10 -15.52
CA PRO A 264 10.84 14.41 -15.86
C PRO A 264 9.91 13.25 -15.47
N PRO A 265 8.64 13.53 -15.12
CA PRO A 265 7.68 12.47 -14.82
C PRO A 265 7.58 11.51 -16.00
N ARG A 266 7.51 10.20 -15.70
CA ARG A 266 7.27 9.19 -16.73
C ARG A 266 5.88 9.45 -17.30
N THR A 267 5.82 9.95 -18.53
CA THR A 267 4.57 9.95 -19.28
C THR A 267 4.28 8.50 -19.64
N ASN A 268 3.19 7.94 -19.13
CA ASN A 268 2.65 6.68 -19.61
C ASN A 268 2.32 6.88 -21.10
N SER A 269 3.26 6.52 -21.97
CA SER A 269 3.00 6.37 -23.39
C SER A 269 2.36 5.01 -23.55
N SER A 270 1.03 5.00 -23.58
CA SER A 270 0.26 3.85 -24.03
C SER A 270 0.65 3.56 -25.47
N THR A 271 1.48 2.54 -25.69
CA THR A 271 1.66 1.87 -26.99
C THR A 271 1.13 0.47 -26.91
#